data_AF-A0A1K1RY54-F1
#
_entry.id   AF-A0A1K1RY54-F1
#
_cell.length_a   1.000
_cell.length_b   1.000
_cell.length_c   1.000
_cell.angle_alpha   90.00
_cell.angle_beta   90.00
_cell.angle_gamma   90.00
#
_symmetry.space_group_name_H-M   'P 1'
#
loop_
_entity.id
_entity.type
_entity.pdbx_description
1 polymer ?
#
loop_
_entity_poly.entity_id
_entity_poly.type
_entity_poly.pdbx_seq_one_letter_code
_entity_poly.pdbx_strand_id
1 'polypeptide(L)'
;METIAVTVPLAARYQNEFINIEKTSCTIALPLEPGSHTAVSDPVRIGSLSLLNNPGITAQLQVSYEYDKDRNILTLYGTTYVSEQSTRLKTYLEGTDEYCLQQMDGCYTGKNREQDYNAQWNYTSPLTPGLEEHFKEIIRDVNHIVFRAAKTVEGLTIRVKTPPPQLTQTAYKNLLLVYKNGIFQGLYDPEKHYDDNFTFKSIQSVWGGTVHFYYGENFANVIGSTPDPKIGGNSWLGLWRNQFGNPTICTSYQYGGFQCNNYLVGGHIILGKKASVVPRGSDSVYIMPICNAHNNNDNVYMAALQYLDGIWLKNYLN
;
A
#
# COMPACT_ATOMS: atom_id res chain seq x y z
N MET A 1 -10.35 22.80 5.02
CA MET A 1 -10.20 21.33 4.96
C MET A 1 -9.13 21.08 3.92
N GLU A 2 -8.06 20.41 4.29
CA GLU A 2 -6.95 20.14 3.37
C GLU A 2 -7.38 19.06 2.36
N THR A 3 -6.95 19.20 1.11
CA THR A 3 -7.32 18.30 0.02
C THR A 3 -6.11 18.09 -0.86
N ILE A 4 -5.79 16.84 -1.15
CA ILE A 4 -4.74 16.48 -2.11
C ILE A 4 -5.41 16.35 -3.47
N ALA A 5 -5.22 17.35 -4.34
CA ALA A 5 -5.72 17.32 -5.71
C ALA A 5 -4.58 17.09 -6.69
N VAL A 6 -4.70 16.09 -7.56
CA VAL A 6 -3.68 15.74 -8.55
C VAL A 6 -4.28 15.47 -9.91
N THR A 7 -3.60 15.95 -10.95
CA THR A 7 -3.87 15.55 -12.33
C THR A 7 -3.13 14.26 -12.63
N VAL A 8 -3.86 13.22 -13.00
CA VAL A 8 -3.36 11.86 -13.24
C VAL A 8 -3.76 11.38 -14.63
N PRO A 9 -2.98 10.48 -15.26
CA PRO A 9 -3.41 9.86 -16.51
C PRO A 9 -4.67 9.03 -16.26
N LEU A 10 -5.63 9.16 -17.15
CA LEU A 10 -6.83 8.32 -17.19
C LEU A 10 -6.75 7.32 -18.36
N ALA A 11 -6.07 7.72 -19.43
CA ALA A 11 -5.72 6.86 -20.56
C ALA A 11 -4.45 7.38 -21.24
N ALA A 12 -3.63 6.46 -21.75
CA ALA A 12 -2.58 6.76 -22.71
C ALA A 12 -3.05 6.40 -24.13
N ARG A 13 -2.40 6.97 -25.15
CA ARG A 13 -2.76 6.68 -26.54
C ARG A 13 -2.59 5.19 -26.81
N TYR A 14 -3.65 4.55 -27.27
CA TYR A 14 -3.65 3.15 -27.72
C TYR A 14 -4.55 3.06 -28.95
N GLN A 15 -4.06 2.51 -30.05
CA GLN A 15 -4.81 2.50 -31.30
C GLN A 15 -4.54 1.21 -32.07
N ASN A 16 -5.61 0.59 -32.56
CA ASN A 16 -5.56 -0.46 -33.56
C ASN A 16 -6.75 -0.29 -34.54
N GLU A 17 -7.02 -1.29 -35.37
CA GLU A 17 -8.12 -1.26 -36.35
C GLU A 17 -9.52 -1.14 -35.70
N PHE A 18 -9.68 -1.67 -34.50
CA PHE A 18 -10.96 -1.83 -33.81
C PHE A 18 -11.22 -0.80 -32.72
N ILE A 19 -10.16 -0.23 -32.14
CA ILE A 19 -10.26 0.73 -31.02
C ILE A 19 -9.28 1.90 -31.20
N ASN A 20 -9.76 3.08 -30.83
CA ASN A 20 -8.94 4.29 -30.72
C ASN A 20 -9.12 4.89 -29.32
N ILE A 21 -8.06 4.86 -28.52
CA ILE A 21 -7.98 5.51 -27.21
C ILE A 21 -7.04 6.70 -27.32
N GLU A 22 -7.55 7.84 -26.89
CA GLU A 22 -6.86 9.11 -26.83
C GLU A 22 -6.16 9.30 -25.50
N LYS A 23 -5.00 9.98 -25.53
CA LYS A 23 -4.30 10.35 -24.31
C LYS A 23 -5.16 11.35 -23.53
N THR A 24 -5.57 10.95 -22.34
CA THR A 24 -6.52 11.70 -21.51
C THR A 24 -6.06 11.70 -20.07
N SER A 25 -6.27 12.81 -19.38
CA SER A 25 -6.01 12.94 -17.94
C SER A 25 -7.26 13.40 -17.21
N CYS A 26 -7.35 13.11 -15.93
CA CYS A 26 -8.38 13.64 -15.05
C CYS A 26 -7.75 14.22 -13.78
N THR A 27 -8.51 15.04 -13.06
CA THR A 27 -8.14 15.45 -11.71
C THR A 27 -8.85 14.53 -10.72
N ILE A 28 -8.11 14.01 -9.74
CA ILE A 28 -8.67 13.32 -8.59
C ILE A 28 -8.34 14.10 -7.32
N ALA A 29 -9.33 14.28 -6.47
CA ALA A 29 -9.22 15.01 -5.21
C ALA A 29 -9.45 14.07 -4.03
N LEU A 30 -8.50 14.04 -3.10
CA LEU A 30 -8.56 13.27 -1.86
C LEU A 30 -8.75 14.27 -0.71
N PRO A 31 -10.00 14.58 -0.31
CA PRO A 31 -10.24 15.41 0.87
C PRO A 31 -9.77 14.67 2.13
N LEU A 32 -9.00 15.33 3.00
CA LEU A 32 -8.48 14.69 4.22
C LEU A 32 -9.56 14.68 5.33
N GLU A 33 -10.58 13.86 5.11
CA GLU A 33 -11.68 13.61 6.05
C GLU A 33 -11.39 12.37 6.91
N PRO A 34 -11.65 12.38 8.22
CA PRO A 34 -11.41 11.23 9.08
C PRO A 34 -12.11 9.96 8.58
N GLY A 35 -11.44 8.81 8.67
CA GLY A 35 -12.01 7.51 8.30
C GLY A 35 -11.60 7.01 6.92
N SER A 36 -12.34 6.03 6.41
CA SER A 36 -12.09 5.37 5.13
C SER A 36 -12.96 5.97 4.02
N HIS A 37 -12.34 6.28 2.88
CA HIS A 37 -12.98 7.00 1.77
C HIS A 37 -12.52 6.44 0.42
N THR A 38 -13.32 6.71 -0.61
CA THR A 38 -12.96 6.46 -2.02
C THR A 38 -13.18 7.73 -2.82
N ALA A 39 -12.09 8.32 -3.30
CA ALA A 39 -12.12 9.43 -4.26
C ALA A 39 -12.45 8.87 -5.64
N VAL A 40 -13.37 9.53 -6.35
CA VAL A 40 -13.84 9.12 -7.68
C VAL A 40 -13.72 10.31 -8.62
N SER A 41 -13.11 10.11 -9.79
CA SER A 41 -13.03 11.16 -10.81
C SER A 41 -14.38 11.34 -11.53
N ASP A 42 -14.56 12.47 -12.19
CA ASP A 42 -15.64 12.58 -13.17
C ASP A 42 -15.43 11.59 -14.33
N PRO A 43 -16.53 11.09 -14.93
CA PRO A 43 -16.54 10.45 -16.24
C PRO A 43 -15.86 11.28 -17.33
N VAL A 44 -14.88 10.70 -18.04
CA VAL A 44 -14.25 11.35 -19.21
C VAL A 44 -14.19 10.40 -20.39
N ARG A 45 -14.63 10.86 -21.56
CA ARG A 45 -14.50 10.11 -22.81
C ARG A 45 -13.02 9.96 -23.15
N ILE A 46 -12.56 8.72 -23.30
CA ILE A 46 -11.16 8.38 -23.58
C ILE A 46 -10.97 7.80 -24.99
N GLY A 47 -12.03 7.52 -25.74
CA GLY A 47 -11.87 6.89 -27.06
C GLY A 47 -13.16 6.48 -27.72
N SER A 48 -13.06 5.56 -28.68
CA SER A 48 -14.19 4.96 -29.39
C SER A 48 -13.84 3.60 -30.01
N LEU A 49 -14.88 2.85 -30.40
CA LEU A 49 -14.74 1.55 -31.08
C LEU A 49 -15.17 1.61 -32.54
N SER A 50 -14.21 1.45 -33.44
CA SER A 50 -14.45 1.47 -34.90
C SER A 50 -15.42 0.39 -35.35
N LEU A 51 -15.40 -0.79 -34.72
CA LEU A 51 -16.15 -1.97 -35.17
C LEU A 51 -17.65 -1.96 -34.80
N LEU A 52 -18.08 -1.07 -33.90
CA LEU A 52 -19.43 -1.07 -33.32
C LEU A 52 -20.25 0.20 -33.67
N ASN A 53 -20.02 0.81 -34.82
CA ASN A 53 -20.57 2.14 -35.20
C ASN A 53 -19.99 3.31 -34.37
N ASN A 54 -18.72 3.23 -33.96
CA ASN A 54 -18.01 4.29 -33.24
C ASN A 54 -18.63 4.74 -31.89
N PRO A 55 -19.16 3.86 -31.03
CA PRO A 55 -19.56 4.25 -29.68
C PRO A 55 -18.35 4.78 -28.93
N GLY A 56 -18.54 5.82 -28.12
CA GLY A 56 -17.48 6.36 -27.28
C GLY A 56 -17.17 5.43 -26.11
N ILE A 57 -15.92 5.43 -25.68
CA ILE A 57 -15.46 4.75 -24.47
C ILE A 57 -15.19 5.83 -23.45
N THR A 58 -15.75 5.67 -22.26
CA THR A 58 -15.58 6.62 -21.17
C THR A 58 -14.94 5.91 -19.98
N ALA A 59 -14.10 6.62 -19.23
CA ALA A 59 -13.38 6.07 -18.10
C ALA A 59 -13.60 6.92 -16.84
N GLN A 60 -13.41 6.28 -15.70
CA GLN A 60 -13.49 6.87 -14.37
C GLN A 60 -12.46 6.20 -13.47
N LEU A 61 -11.73 7.00 -12.69
CA LEU A 61 -10.73 6.52 -11.74
C LEU A 61 -11.31 6.47 -10.33
N GLN A 62 -10.94 5.44 -9.56
CA GLN A 62 -11.27 5.32 -8.14
C GLN A 62 -10.01 5.06 -7.32
N VAL A 63 -9.77 5.88 -6.29
CA VAL A 63 -8.65 5.74 -5.36
C VAL A 63 -9.18 5.72 -3.93
N SER A 64 -8.98 4.62 -3.22
CA SER A 64 -9.37 4.53 -1.81
C SER A 64 -8.24 5.00 -0.90
N TYR A 65 -8.59 5.52 0.27
CA TYR A 65 -7.65 5.96 1.30
C TYR A 65 -8.29 5.92 2.69
N GLU A 66 -7.46 5.94 3.73
CA GLU A 66 -7.89 6.09 5.12
C GLU A 66 -7.13 7.27 5.74
N TYR A 67 -7.80 8.18 6.43
CA TYR A 67 -7.14 9.29 7.12
C TYR A 67 -7.42 9.25 8.63
N ASP A 68 -6.35 9.13 9.41
CA ASP A 68 -6.34 9.26 10.86
C ASP A 68 -5.97 10.69 11.22
N LYS A 69 -6.98 11.51 11.51
CA LYS A 69 -6.82 12.93 11.81
C LYS A 69 -6.05 13.18 13.11
N ASP A 70 -6.22 12.32 14.11
CA ASP A 70 -5.60 12.53 15.43
C ASP A 70 -4.08 12.34 15.37
N ARG A 71 -3.62 11.45 14.48
CA ARG A 71 -2.19 11.19 14.24
C ARG A 71 -1.63 11.87 13.00
N ASN A 72 -2.48 12.54 12.23
CA ASN A 72 -2.18 13.09 10.91
C ASN A 72 -1.52 12.06 9.97
N ILE A 73 -2.16 10.89 9.83
CA ILE A 73 -1.67 9.80 8.98
C ILE A 73 -2.64 9.55 7.83
N LEU A 74 -2.14 9.62 6.60
CA LEU A 74 -2.85 9.17 5.41
C LEU A 74 -2.37 7.78 5.01
N THR A 75 -3.28 6.81 4.95
CA THR A 75 -3.01 5.46 4.47
C THR A 75 -3.55 5.28 3.06
N LEU A 76 -2.67 4.89 2.14
CA LEU A 76 -2.94 4.60 0.75
C LEU A 76 -2.68 3.11 0.45
N TYR A 77 -3.18 2.63 -0.69
CA TYR A 77 -3.03 1.23 -1.10
C TYR A 77 -2.05 1.14 -2.26
N GLY A 78 -0.95 0.40 -2.05
CA GLY A 78 0.12 0.24 -3.02
C GLY A 78 -0.35 -0.45 -4.29
N THR A 79 0.36 -0.18 -5.39
CA THR A 79 0.06 -0.74 -6.73
C THR A 79 -0.03 -2.27 -6.74
N THR A 80 0.83 -2.95 -5.99
CA THR A 80 0.84 -4.42 -5.93
C THR A 80 0.00 -4.99 -4.79
N TYR A 81 -0.72 -4.14 -4.06
CA TYR A 81 -1.62 -4.59 -3.00
C TYR A 81 -2.94 -5.05 -3.61
N VAL A 82 -3.31 -6.30 -3.35
CA VAL A 82 -4.54 -6.91 -3.88
C VAL A 82 -5.63 -6.82 -2.82
N SER A 83 -6.62 -5.96 -3.04
CA SER A 83 -7.75 -5.77 -2.13
C SER A 83 -8.91 -5.06 -2.82
N GLU A 84 -10.07 -5.03 -2.18
CA GLU A 84 -11.19 -4.21 -2.65
C GLU A 84 -10.90 -2.71 -2.62
N GLN A 85 -9.91 -2.29 -1.84
CA GLN A 85 -9.53 -0.89 -1.63
C GLN A 85 -8.45 -0.42 -2.63
N SER A 86 -7.93 -1.31 -3.46
CA SER A 86 -6.91 -0.98 -4.45
C SER A 86 -7.45 -0.01 -5.51
N THR A 87 -6.56 0.81 -6.08
CA THR A 87 -6.91 1.75 -7.15
C THR A 87 -7.52 1.02 -8.34
N ARG A 88 -8.63 1.55 -8.85
CA ARG A 88 -9.44 0.94 -9.90
C ARG A 88 -9.66 1.91 -11.06
N LEU A 89 -9.56 1.39 -12.27
CA LEU A 89 -9.99 2.09 -13.47
C LEU A 89 -11.30 1.46 -13.97
N LYS A 90 -12.39 2.21 -13.94
CA LYS A 90 -13.67 1.79 -14.48
C LYS A 90 -13.81 2.33 -15.90
N THR A 91 -14.05 1.46 -16.87
CA THR A 91 -14.35 1.83 -18.26
C THR A 91 -15.74 1.38 -18.64
N TYR A 92 -16.43 2.14 -19.49
CA TYR A 92 -17.80 1.87 -19.94
C TYR A 92 -17.97 2.30 -21.40
N LEU A 93 -18.87 1.60 -22.07
CA LEU A 93 -19.22 1.89 -23.45
C LEU A 93 -20.45 2.79 -23.50
N GLU A 94 -20.38 3.90 -24.23
CA GLU A 94 -21.52 4.80 -24.41
C GLU A 94 -22.71 4.04 -24.99
N GLY A 95 -23.89 4.23 -24.39
CA GLY A 95 -25.13 3.59 -24.82
C GLY A 95 -25.35 2.18 -24.27
N THR A 96 -24.50 1.68 -23.36
CA THR A 96 -24.70 0.39 -22.68
C THR A 96 -24.50 0.51 -21.16
N ASP A 97 -25.02 -0.45 -20.40
CA ASP A 97 -24.78 -0.58 -18.95
C ASP A 97 -23.51 -1.42 -18.64
N GLU A 98 -22.69 -1.70 -19.65
CA GLU A 98 -21.53 -2.57 -19.54
C GLU A 98 -20.31 -1.80 -19.05
N TYR A 99 -19.55 -2.41 -18.14
CA TYR A 99 -18.30 -1.84 -17.67
C TYR A 99 -17.24 -2.91 -17.40
N CYS A 100 -15.95 -2.54 -17.49
CA CYS A 100 -14.85 -3.27 -16.84
C CYS A 100 -14.34 -2.47 -15.65
N LEU A 101 -13.95 -3.18 -14.60
CA LEU A 101 -13.21 -2.64 -13.47
C LEU A 101 -11.79 -3.23 -13.47
N GLN A 102 -10.84 -2.47 -13.98
CA GLN A 102 -9.43 -2.87 -14.00
C GLN A 102 -8.76 -2.59 -12.66
N GLN A 103 -7.98 -3.57 -12.21
CA GLN A 103 -7.03 -3.50 -11.10
C GLN A 103 -5.68 -4.07 -11.54
N MET A 104 -4.67 -3.98 -10.66
CA MET A 104 -3.33 -4.50 -10.95
C MET A 104 -3.25 -6.03 -10.99
N ASP A 105 -4.06 -6.73 -10.19
CA ASP A 105 -4.08 -8.20 -10.11
C ASP A 105 -5.07 -8.86 -11.10
N GLY A 106 -5.67 -8.07 -11.98
CA GLY A 106 -6.64 -8.51 -12.99
C GLY A 106 -7.76 -7.49 -13.20
N CYS A 107 -8.65 -7.71 -14.17
CA CYS A 107 -9.91 -6.97 -14.24
C CYS A 107 -11.07 -7.86 -13.79
N TYR A 108 -11.92 -7.25 -12.98
CA TYR A 108 -13.21 -7.79 -12.60
C TYR A 108 -14.23 -7.28 -13.60
N THR A 109 -14.84 -8.20 -14.32
CA THR A 109 -16.05 -7.91 -15.09
C THR A 109 -17.21 -8.05 -14.13
N GLY A 110 -17.75 -6.93 -13.68
CA GLY A 110 -18.91 -6.96 -12.81
C GLY A 110 -20.15 -7.23 -13.65
N LYS A 111 -20.83 -8.35 -13.43
CA LYS A 111 -22.24 -8.55 -13.79
C LYS A 111 -22.91 -9.45 -12.78
N ASN A 112 -24.15 -9.13 -12.41
CA ASN A 112 -25.06 -10.22 -12.18
C ASN A 112 -25.15 -10.99 -13.51
N ARG A 113 -24.49 -12.15 -13.57
CA ARG A 113 -24.56 -13.20 -14.60
C ARG A 113 -23.66 -13.04 -15.82
N GLU A 114 -23.22 -14.21 -16.26
CA GLU A 114 -22.42 -14.53 -17.43
C GLU A 114 -23.06 -14.13 -18.79
N GLN A 115 -24.02 -13.19 -18.82
CA GLN A 115 -24.93 -12.97 -19.96
C GLN A 115 -24.81 -11.63 -20.68
N ASP A 116 -24.09 -10.63 -20.17
CA ASP A 116 -23.98 -9.35 -20.88
C ASP A 116 -22.50 -9.02 -21.21
N TYR A 117 -21.71 -10.01 -21.61
CA TYR A 117 -20.36 -9.73 -22.09
C TYR A 117 -20.38 -9.13 -23.49
N ASN A 118 -20.07 -7.84 -23.63
CA ASN A 118 -19.54 -7.36 -24.90
C ASN A 118 -18.05 -7.71 -25.01
N ALA A 119 -17.81 -8.92 -25.50
CA ALA A 119 -16.48 -9.46 -25.77
C ALA A 119 -15.70 -8.68 -26.85
N GLN A 120 -16.27 -7.63 -27.45
CA GLN A 120 -15.65 -6.95 -28.59
C GLN A 120 -14.74 -5.77 -28.21
N TRP A 121 -14.88 -5.21 -27.01
CA TRP A 121 -14.07 -4.05 -26.59
C TRP A 121 -13.37 -4.19 -25.25
N ASN A 122 -13.77 -5.18 -24.46
CA ASN A 122 -13.02 -5.50 -23.28
C ASN A 122 -11.63 -6.04 -23.68
N TYR A 123 -10.67 -5.88 -22.78
CA TYR A 123 -9.28 -6.28 -22.96
C TYR A 123 -9.08 -7.81 -23.09
N THR A 124 -10.13 -8.62 -22.88
CA THR A 124 -10.10 -10.08 -23.10
C THR A 124 -10.35 -10.49 -24.55
N SER A 125 -10.62 -9.52 -25.42
CA SER A 125 -10.82 -9.75 -26.85
C SER A 125 -9.49 -9.90 -27.60
N PRO A 126 -9.36 -10.82 -28.57
CA PRO A 126 -8.24 -10.80 -29.51
C PRO A 126 -8.20 -9.51 -30.37
N LEU A 127 -9.28 -8.71 -30.37
CA LEU A 127 -9.38 -7.45 -31.07
C LEU A 127 -8.64 -6.29 -30.37
N THR A 128 -8.24 -6.44 -29.11
CA THR A 128 -7.57 -5.38 -28.34
C THR A 128 -6.31 -5.90 -27.63
N PRO A 129 -5.32 -6.43 -28.37
CA PRO A 129 -4.14 -7.05 -27.78
C PRO A 129 -3.34 -6.06 -26.93
N GLY A 130 -3.03 -6.45 -25.69
CA GLY A 130 -2.22 -5.64 -24.76
C GLY A 130 -2.95 -4.46 -24.10
N LEU A 131 -4.25 -4.30 -24.34
CA LEU A 131 -5.04 -3.23 -23.72
C LEU A 131 -5.15 -3.38 -22.19
N GLU A 132 -5.13 -4.61 -21.68
CA GLU A 132 -5.14 -4.88 -20.23
C GLU A 132 -3.87 -4.34 -19.56
N GLU A 133 -2.70 -4.74 -20.06
CA GLU A 133 -1.41 -4.25 -19.59
C GLU A 133 -1.31 -2.73 -19.71
N HIS A 134 -1.83 -2.15 -20.79
CA HIS A 134 -1.92 -0.69 -20.94
C HIS A 134 -2.70 -0.04 -19.80
N PHE A 135 -3.87 -0.56 -19.42
CA PHE A 135 -4.62 -0.02 -18.28
C PHE A 135 -3.97 -0.30 -16.92
N LYS A 136 -3.27 -1.43 -16.75
CA LYS A 136 -2.46 -1.69 -15.54
C LYS A 136 -1.33 -0.66 -15.40
N GLU A 137 -0.70 -0.27 -16.50
CA GLU A 137 0.31 0.80 -16.50
C GLU A 137 -0.28 2.14 -16.05
N ILE A 138 -1.48 2.49 -16.52
CA ILE A 138 -2.19 3.70 -16.04
C ILE A 138 -2.42 3.65 -14.53
N ILE A 139 -2.91 2.53 -13.99
CA ILE A 139 -3.14 2.39 -12.54
C ILE A 139 -1.83 2.54 -11.75
N ARG A 140 -0.73 1.97 -12.26
CA ARG A 140 0.61 2.12 -11.67
C ARG A 140 1.03 3.60 -11.64
N ASP A 141 0.87 4.31 -12.75
CA ASP A 141 1.24 5.72 -12.87
C ASP A 141 0.40 6.61 -11.97
N VAL A 142 -0.92 6.37 -11.90
CA VAL A 142 -1.85 7.04 -10.97
C VAL A 142 -1.33 6.92 -9.54
N ASN A 143 -1.06 5.70 -9.07
CA ASN A 143 -0.57 5.49 -7.72
C ASN A 143 0.74 6.22 -7.45
N HIS A 144 1.69 6.17 -8.40
CA HIS A 144 2.95 6.91 -8.26
C HIS A 144 2.74 8.42 -8.12
N ILE A 145 1.84 9.02 -8.91
CA ILE A 145 1.55 10.45 -8.87
C ILE A 145 0.84 10.82 -7.57
N VAL A 146 -0.18 10.06 -7.16
CA VAL A 146 -0.91 10.27 -5.90
C VAL A 146 0.05 10.18 -4.71
N PHE A 147 0.91 9.15 -4.66
CA PHE A 147 1.87 8.98 -3.56
C PHE A 147 2.87 10.13 -3.52
N ARG A 148 3.37 10.56 -4.69
CA ARG A 148 4.30 11.70 -4.76
C ARG A 148 3.66 12.97 -4.23
N ALA A 149 2.43 13.27 -4.63
CA ALA A 149 1.74 14.47 -4.15
C ALA A 149 1.44 14.40 -2.65
N ALA A 150 0.99 13.25 -2.15
CA ALA A 150 0.74 13.06 -0.73
C ALA A 150 2.01 13.32 0.12
N LYS A 151 3.19 12.88 -0.34
CA LYS A 151 4.47 13.14 0.32
C LYS A 151 4.89 14.62 0.35
N THR A 152 4.27 15.49 -0.44
CA THR A 152 4.57 16.94 -0.43
C THR A 152 3.73 17.73 0.57
N VAL A 153 2.75 17.10 1.21
CA VAL A 153 1.91 17.74 2.22
C VAL A 153 2.70 17.84 3.52
N GLU A 154 2.90 19.07 4.00
CA GLU A 154 3.66 19.34 5.22
C GLU A 154 2.98 18.72 6.44
N GLY A 155 3.78 18.08 7.30
CA GLY A 155 3.29 17.49 8.56
C GLY A 155 2.51 16.18 8.39
N LEU A 156 2.27 15.70 7.17
CA LEU A 156 1.49 14.50 6.90
C LEU A 156 2.39 13.25 6.83
N THR A 157 2.12 12.26 7.67
CA THR A 157 2.77 10.94 7.57
C THR A 157 1.98 10.05 6.60
N ILE A 158 2.66 9.45 5.63
CA ILE A 158 2.03 8.63 4.58
C ILE A 158 2.34 7.16 4.84
N ARG A 159 1.30 6.33 5.00
CA ARG A 159 1.42 4.87 4.97
C ARG A 159 0.98 4.36 3.61
N VAL A 160 1.67 3.36 3.09
CA VAL A 160 1.26 2.66 1.87
C VAL A 160 1.18 1.18 2.18
N LYS A 161 -0.02 0.61 2.15
CA LYS A 161 -0.21 -0.85 2.26
C LYS A 161 0.45 -1.51 1.07
N THR A 162 1.40 -2.39 1.31
CA THR A 162 2.08 -3.16 0.27
C THR A 162 2.16 -4.62 0.67
N PRO A 163 2.25 -5.56 -0.28
CA PRO A 163 2.61 -6.93 0.07
C PRO A 163 4.01 -6.94 0.71
N PRO A 164 4.31 -7.92 1.59
CA PRO A 164 5.63 -8.05 2.18
C PRO A 164 6.70 -8.19 1.08
N PRO A 165 7.87 -7.55 1.23
CA PRO A 165 8.94 -7.65 0.26
C PRO A 165 9.44 -9.09 0.18
N GLN A 166 9.27 -9.70 -0.99
CA GLN A 166 9.75 -11.03 -1.42
C GLN A 166 9.94 -12.06 -0.29
N LEU A 167 8.96 -12.19 0.61
CA LEU A 167 8.78 -13.46 1.30
C LEU A 167 8.25 -14.41 0.24
N THR A 168 9.00 -15.48 -0.03
CA THR A 168 8.46 -16.55 -0.88
C THR A 168 7.13 -17.03 -0.26
N GLN A 169 6.19 -17.48 -1.09
CA GLN A 169 4.90 -17.97 -0.58
C GLN A 169 5.09 -19.07 0.48
N THR A 170 6.15 -19.87 0.35
CA THR A 170 6.62 -20.84 1.35
C THR A 170 7.02 -20.17 2.66
N ALA A 171 7.85 -19.12 2.61
CA ALA A 171 8.26 -18.39 3.80
C ALA A 171 7.08 -17.72 4.52
N TYR A 172 6.09 -17.21 3.79
CA TYR A 172 4.88 -16.65 4.38
C TYR A 172 4.00 -17.73 5.03
N LYS A 173 3.76 -18.85 4.33
CA LYS A 173 2.94 -19.96 4.84
C LYS A 173 3.54 -20.57 6.12
N ASN A 174 4.87 -20.70 6.21
CA ASN A 174 5.55 -21.18 7.41
C ASN A 174 5.37 -20.28 8.65
N LEU A 175 4.85 -19.06 8.48
CA LEU A 175 4.61 -18.09 9.56
C LEU A 175 3.13 -17.99 9.96
N LEU A 176 2.27 -18.86 9.44
CA LEU A 176 0.87 -18.93 9.85
C LEU A 176 0.75 -19.81 11.11
N LEU A 177 0.12 -19.28 12.15
CA LEU A 177 -0.36 -20.01 13.32
C LEU A 177 -1.68 -20.71 12.96
N VAL A 178 -1.79 -21.99 13.27
CA VAL A 178 -3.01 -22.77 13.09
C VAL A 178 -3.69 -22.91 14.44
N TYR A 179 -4.99 -22.62 14.48
CA TYR A 179 -5.85 -22.85 15.63
C TYR A 179 -6.97 -23.81 15.25
N LYS A 180 -7.42 -24.67 16.16
CA LYS A 180 -8.63 -25.49 16.02
C LYS A 180 -9.58 -25.13 17.14
N ASN A 181 -10.79 -24.68 16.81
CA ASN A 181 -11.77 -24.22 17.81
C ASN A 181 -11.18 -23.21 18.81
N GLY A 182 -10.34 -22.28 18.33
CA GLY A 182 -9.66 -21.28 19.15
C GLY A 182 -8.44 -21.77 19.95
N ILE A 183 -8.10 -23.07 19.90
CA ILE A 183 -6.94 -23.64 20.59
C ILE A 183 -5.75 -23.71 19.63
N PHE A 184 -4.58 -23.20 20.05
CA PHE A 184 -3.36 -23.22 19.23
C PHE A 184 -2.91 -24.66 18.92
N GLN A 185 -2.65 -24.95 17.64
CA GLN A 185 -2.29 -26.28 17.13
C GLN A 185 -0.86 -26.36 16.58
N GLY A 186 -0.17 -25.22 16.46
CA GLY A 186 1.17 -25.15 15.89
C GLY A 186 1.26 -24.22 14.69
N LEU A 187 2.39 -24.30 14.00
CA LEU A 187 2.61 -23.62 12.73
C LEU A 187 1.87 -24.34 11.58
N TYR A 188 1.57 -23.60 10.52
CA TYR A 188 1.01 -24.15 9.31
C TYR A 188 2.00 -25.11 8.67
N ASP A 189 1.60 -26.37 8.65
CA ASP A 189 2.23 -27.46 7.92
C ASP A 189 1.47 -27.68 6.60
N PRO A 190 2.10 -27.47 5.43
CA PRO A 190 1.47 -27.68 4.13
C PRO A 190 1.14 -29.15 3.82
N GLU A 191 1.72 -30.12 4.53
CA GLU A 191 1.44 -31.55 4.34
C GLU A 191 0.21 -32.02 5.16
N LYS A 192 -0.28 -31.18 6.07
CA LYS A 192 -1.42 -31.48 6.93
C LYS A 192 -2.73 -30.99 6.33
N HIS A 193 -3.77 -31.81 6.43
CA HIS A 193 -5.13 -31.43 6.06
C HIS A 193 -5.82 -30.65 7.20
N TYR A 194 -6.38 -29.49 6.89
CA TYR A 194 -7.12 -28.64 7.84
C TYR A 194 -8.58 -28.56 7.37
N ASP A 195 -9.51 -28.95 8.25
CA ASP A 195 -10.96 -28.83 8.05
C ASP A 195 -11.50 -27.45 8.45
N ASP A 196 -12.82 -27.22 8.30
CA ASP A 196 -13.48 -25.94 8.57
C ASP A 196 -13.39 -25.47 10.04
N ASN A 197 -13.00 -26.33 10.97
CA ASN A 197 -12.82 -25.96 12.39
C ASN A 197 -11.46 -25.29 12.66
N PHE A 198 -10.60 -25.21 11.64
CA PHE A 198 -9.31 -24.56 11.73
C PHE A 198 -9.35 -23.10 11.28
N THR A 199 -8.65 -22.25 12.01
CA THR A 199 -8.43 -20.84 11.62
C THR A 199 -6.94 -20.55 11.59
N PHE A 200 -6.51 -19.82 10.57
CA PHE A 200 -5.12 -19.40 10.40
C PHE A 200 -4.97 -17.96 10.91
N LYS A 201 -3.96 -17.70 11.74
CA LYS A 201 -3.60 -16.36 12.20
C LYS A 201 -2.13 -16.09 11.87
N SER A 202 -1.74 -14.85 11.64
CA SER A 202 -0.32 -14.53 11.53
C SER A 202 0.38 -14.64 12.89
N ILE A 203 1.66 -15.02 12.89
CA ILE A 203 2.54 -14.83 14.06
C ILE A 203 2.81 -13.32 14.21
N GLN A 204 2.31 -12.70 15.28
CA GLN A 204 2.85 -11.46 15.82
C GLN A 204 2.92 -10.30 14.80
N SER A 205 3.91 -9.41 14.93
CA SER A 205 4.07 -8.25 14.06
C SER A 205 4.26 -8.68 12.61
N VAL A 206 3.37 -8.22 11.72
CA VAL A 206 3.44 -8.49 10.29
C VAL A 206 3.74 -7.23 9.50
N TRP A 207 4.21 -7.42 8.27
CA TRP A 207 4.36 -6.34 7.31
C TRP A 207 3.01 -5.68 7.03
N GLY A 208 2.84 -4.43 7.46
CA GLY A 208 1.68 -3.60 7.13
C GLY A 208 1.87 -2.83 5.83
N GLY A 209 3.11 -2.44 5.54
CA GLY A 209 3.45 -1.66 4.36
C GLY A 209 4.72 -0.86 4.54
N THR A 210 4.86 0.18 3.72
CA THR A 210 5.88 1.22 3.92
C THR A 210 5.25 2.45 4.58
N VAL A 211 6.09 3.26 5.21
CA VAL A 211 5.72 4.58 5.71
C VAL A 211 6.69 5.61 5.15
N HIS A 212 6.21 6.82 4.92
CA HIS A 212 6.99 8.01 4.65
C HIS A 212 6.64 9.07 5.70
N PHE A 213 7.62 9.43 6.51
CA PHE A 213 7.52 10.50 7.48
C PHE A 213 7.84 11.84 6.83
N TYR A 214 7.20 12.90 7.29
CA TYR A 214 7.65 14.24 6.92
C TYR A 214 9.00 14.55 7.57
N TYR A 215 9.79 15.44 6.96
CA TYR A 215 11.10 15.82 7.50
C TYR A 215 10.97 16.48 8.88
N GLY A 216 11.69 15.94 9.87
CA GLY A 216 11.62 16.41 11.26
C GLY A 216 10.47 15.82 12.08
N GLU A 217 9.70 14.87 11.52
CA GLU A 217 8.71 14.10 12.27
C GLU A 217 9.35 13.46 13.51
N ASN A 218 8.74 13.67 14.67
CA ASN A 218 9.29 13.18 15.92
C ASN A 218 8.85 11.76 16.17
N PHE A 219 9.77 10.94 16.64
CA PHE A 219 9.47 9.58 17.06
C PHE A 219 10.28 9.16 18.28
N ALA A 220 9.82 8.12 18.96
CA ALA A 220 10.47 7.57 20.15
C ALA A 220 10.43 6.03 20.12
N ASN A 221 11.25 5.39 20.98
CA ASN A 221 11.33 3.94 21.05
C ASN A 221 10.01 3.30 21.52
N VAL A 222 9.75 2.08 21.04
CA VAL A 222 8.80 1.18 21.67
C VAL A 222 9.48 0.46 22.83
N ILE A 223 8.93 0.60 24.04
CA ILE A 223 9.44 -0.08 25.23
C ILE A 223 9.01 -1.55 25.19
N GLY A 224 9.96 -2.45 25.41
CA GLY A 224 9.70 -3.89 25.50
C GLY A 224 9.59 -4.60 24.14
N SER A 225 10.16 -4.04 23.08
CA SER A 225 10.10 -4.62 21.73
C SER A 225 11.05 -5.79 21.46
N THR A 226 12.00 -6.06 22.36
CA THR A 226 13.00 -7.14 22.22
C THR A 226 12.43 -8.51 21.85
N PRO A 227 11.25 -8.94 22.37
CA PRO A 227 10.67 -10.23 22.02
C PRO A 227 10.04 -10.30 20.62
N ASP A 228 9.99 -9.19 19.87
CA ASP A 228 9.33 -9.15 18.56
C ASP A 228 10.09 -10.02 17.54
N PRO A 229 9.46 -11.07 16.97
CA PRO A 229 10.13 -12.02 16.12
C PRO A 229 10.64 -11.37 14.84
N LYS A 230 11.77 -11.88 14.36
CA LYS A 230 12.33 -11.52 13.07
C LYS A 230 11.45 -12.03 11.93
N ILE A 231 11.07 -11.17 11.00
CA ILE A 231 10.30 -11.55 9.81
C ILE A 231 11.23 -12.24 8.80
N GLY A 232 10.93 -13.50 8.45
CA GLY A 232 11.70 -14.28 7.48
C GLY A 232 13.16 -14.49 7.88
N GLY A 233 13.47 -14.54 9.18
CA GLY A 233 14.83 -14.69 9.70
C GLY A 233 15.71 -13.42 9.62
N ASN A 234 15.22 -12.36 8.99
CA ASN A 234 15.95 -11.10 8.86
C ASN A 234 15.90 -10.31 10.18
N SER A 235 17.01 -9.70 10.59
CA SER A 235 16.95 -8.65 11.60
C SER A 235 16.05 -7.51 11.11
N TRP A 236 15.48 -6.72 12.01
CA TRP A 236 14.67 -5.54 11.62
C TRP A 236 15.45 -4.56 10.73
N LEU A 237 16.74 -4.39 11.00
CA LEU A 237 17.63 -3.64 10.10
C LEU A 237 17.82 -4.32 8.75
N GLY A 238 17.96 -5.65 8.73
CA GLY A 238 18.08 -6.43 7.50
C GLY A 238 16.82 -6.33 6.64
N LEU A 239 15.64 -6.37 7.26
CA LEU A 239 14.36 -6.16 6.57
C LEU A 239 14.29 -4.75 5.96
N TRP A 240 14.68 -3.73 6.73
CA TRP A 240 14.76 -2.36 6.22
C TRP A 240 15.78 -2.26 5.06
N ARG A 241 16.94 -2.89 5.18
CA ARG A 241 18.00 -2.91 4.15
C ARG A 241 17.55 -3.53 2.83
N ASN A 242 16.83 -4.65 2.91
CA ASN A 242 16.31 -5.33 1.74
C ASN A 242 15.29 -4.46 0.99
N GLN A 243 14.59 -3.58 1.69
CA GLN A 243 13.58 -2.70 1.11
C GLN A 243 14.16 -1.37 0.57
N PHE A 244 15.06 -0.74 1.32
CA PHE A 244 15.50 0.65 1.06
C PHE A 244 17.00 0.80 0.78
N GLY A 245 17.75 -0.31 0.77
CA GLY A 245 19.20 -0.32 0.62
C GLY A 245 19.95 -0.18 1.93
N ASN A 246 21.29 -0.10 1.88
CA ASN A 246 22.11 -0.10 3.10
C ASN A 246 22.14 1.29 3.77
N PRO A 247 21.61 1.45 4.99
CA PRO A 247 21.76 2.69 5.73
C PRO A 247 23.19 2.80 6.26
N THR A 248 23.77 3.98 6.14
CA THR A 248 25.14 4.30 6.55
C THR A 248 25.19 5.13 7.83
N ILE A 249 24.06 5.72 8.22
CA ILE A 249 23.97 6.62 9.37
C ILE A 249 22.66 6.42 10.15
N CYS A 250 22.52 7.04 11.32
CA CYS A 250 21.27 7.02 12.08
C CYS A 250 20.24 7.97 11.45
N THR A 251 18.96 7.56 11.42
CA THR A 251 17.84 8.41 10.97
C THR A 251 17.85 9.80 11.60
N SER A 252 18.19 9.89 12.89
CA SER A 252 18.22 11.14 13.68
C SER A 252 19.65 11.57 14.00
N TYR A 253 20.57 11.38 13.06
CA TYR A 253 21.98 11.67 13.27
C TYR A 253 22.22 13.04 13.89
N GLN A 254 22.88 13.07 15.05
CA GLN A 254 23.22 14.28 15.80
C GLN A 254 22.05 15.19 16.16
N TYR A 255 20.82 14.69 16.08
CA TYR A 255 19.63 15.44 16.43
C TYR A 255 19.64 15.85 17.91
N GLY A 256 19.31 17.11 18.18
CA GLY A 256 19.29 17.64 19.55
C GLY A 256 20.64 17.56 20.28
N GLY A 257 21.76 17.48 19.55
CA GLY A 257 23.10 17.33 20.14
C GLY A 257 23.45 15.90 20.59
N PHE A 258 22.59 14.91 20.33
CA PHE A 258 22.81 13.53 20.72
C PHE A 258 23.92 12.88 19.88
N GLN A 259 24.98 12.36 20.51
CA GLN A 259 26.10 11.75 19.79
C GLN A 259 25.75 10.34 19.30
N CYS A 260 25.54 10.19 18.00
CA CYS A 260 25.31 8.89 17.36
C CYS A 260 26.63 8.14 17.13
N ASN A 261 26.58 6.82 17.27
CA ASN A 261 27.68 5.92 16.88
C ASN A 261 27.40 5.26 15.52
N ASN A 262 28.39 4.55 14.99
CA ASN A 262 28.32 3.87 13.69
C ASN A 262 27.57 2.53 13.73
N TYR A 263 27.06 2.10 14.89
CA TYR A 263 26.38 0.81 15.01
C TYR A 263 24.86 1.01 14.92
N LEU A 264 24.30 0.63 13.77
CA LEU A 264 22.88 0.78 13.48
C LEU A 264 22.09 -0.49 13.81
N VAL A 265 20.82 -0.28 14.18
CA VAL A 265 19.79 -1.30 14.39
C VAL A 265 18.50 -0.86 13.69
N GLY A 266 17.58 -1.80 13.46
CA GLY A 266 16.22 -1.48 13.01
C GLY A 266 15.38 -1.29 14.26
N GLY A 267 15.26 -0.05 14.72
CA GLY A 267 14.55 0.26 15.96
C GLY A 267 13.05 0.26 15.74
N HIS A 268 12.32 -0.32 16.68
CA HIS A 268 10.88 -0.16 16.78
C HIS A 268 10.57 1.22 17.33
N ILE A 269 9.83 2.00 16.56
CA ILE A 269 9.49 3.37 16.90
C ILE A 269 7.97 3.60 16.87
N ILE A 270 7.55 4.63 17.58
CA ILE A 270 6.21 5.24 17.49
C ILE A 270 6.35 6.74 17.27
N LEU A 271 5.34 7.34 16.64
CA LEU A 271 5.28 8.79 16.48
C LEU A 271 5.15 9.49 17.83
N GLY A 272 5.72 10.70 17.90
CA GLY A 272 5.73 11.54 19.10
C GLY A 272 7.06 11.55 19.83
N LYS A 273 7.08 12.17 21.02
CA LYS A 273 8.31 12.46 21.77
C LYS A 273 8.53 11.58 23.01
N LYS A 274 7.66 10.61 23.25
CA LYS A 274 7.67 9.81 24.47
C LYS A 274 7.69 8.34 24.11
N ALA A 275 8.73 7.64 24.58
CA ALA A 275 8.78 6.19 24.48
C ALA A 275 7.65 5.57 25.31
N SER A 276 7.03 4.52 24.79
CA SER A 276 5.95 3.82 25.50
C SER A 276 5.86 2.36 25.13
N VAL A 277 5.25 1.58 26.02
CA VAL A 277 4.75 0.25 25.68
C VAL A 277 3.57 0.41 24.74
N VAL A 278 3.57 -0.32 23.63
CA VAL A 278 2.48 -0.32 22.66
C VAL A 278 1.62 -1.57 22.89
N PRO A 279 0.28 -1.46 22.86
CA PRO A 279 -0.59 -2.62 22.96
C PRO A 279 -0.30 -3.68 21.90
N ARG A 280 -0.44 -4.96 22.26
CA ARG A 280 -0.39 -6.05 21.29
C ARG A 280 -1.52 -5.91 20.28
N GLY A 281 -1.25 -6.27 19.02
CA GLY A 281 -2.16 -6.06 17.90
C GLY A 281 -2.18 -4.64 17.34
N SER A 282 -1.34 -3.71 17.83
CA SER A 282 -1.33 -2.33 17.35
C SER A 282 -0.74 -2.20 15.95
N ASP A 283 -1.26 -1.23 15.19
CA ASP A 283 -0.76 -0.81 13.88
C ASP A 283 0.01 0.51 13.95
N SER A 284 0.55 0.86 15.13
CA SER A 284 1.24 2.14 15.38
C SER A 284 2.77 2.06 15.36
N VAL A 285 3.34 0.88 15.15
CA VAL A 285 4.78 0.65 15.23
C VAL A 285 5.43 0.69 13.86
N TYR A 286 6.61 1.28 13.78
CA TYR A 286 7.41 1.37 12.57
C TYR A 286 8.84 0.92 12.83
N ILE A 287 9.54 0.56 11.76
CA ILE A 287 10.98 0.26 11.79
C ILE A 287 11.75 1.34 11.04
N MET A 288 12.72 1.93 11.72
CA MET A 288 13.68 2.89 11.16
C MET A 288 15.12 2.51 11.54
N PRO A 289 16.12 2.82 10.70
CA PRO A 289 17.52 2.63 11.04
C PRO A 289 17.94 3.67 12.08
N ILE A 290 18.22 3.23 13.30
CA ILE A 290 18.67 4.10 14.40
C ILE A 290 19.99 3.57 14.97
N CYS A 291 20.77 4.43 15.63
CA CYS A 291 21.97 3.94 16.30
C CYS A 291 21.59 3.15 17.55
N ASN A 292 22.47 2.21 17.96
CA ASN A 292 22.26 1.41 19.15
C ASN A 292 22.20 2.27 20.43
N ALA A 293 22.83 3.44 20.45
CA ALA A 293 22.71 4.37 21.58
C ALA A 293 21.28 4.93 21.72
N HIS A 294 20.65 5.32 20.61
CA HIS A 294 19.23 5.72 20.63
C HIS A 294 18.32 4.56 21.02
N ASN A 295 18.55 3.37 20.47
CA ASN A 295 17.71 2.20 20.74
C ASN A 295 17.72 1.75 22.21
N ASN A 296 18.75 2.10 22.99
CA ASN A 296 18.89 1.73 24.40
C ASN A 296 18.58 2.90 25.36
N ASN A 297 17.98 3.98 24.87
CA ASN A 297 17.67 5.15 25.69
C ASN A 297 16.23 5.63 25.46
N ASP A 298 15.34 5.27 26.36
CA ASP A 298 13.91 5.63 26.31
C ASP A 298 13.62 7.08 26.74
N ASN A 299 14.64 7.81 27.23
CA ASN A 299 14.52 9.20 27.66
C ASN A 299 14.83 10.21 26.55
N VAL A 300 15.22 9.73 25.37
CA VAL A 300 15.46 10.59 24.20
C VAL A 300 14.42 10.29 23.13
N TYR A 301 13.96 11.35 22.48
CA TYR A 301 13.21 11.23 21.24
C TYR A 301 14.09 11.65 20.08
N MET A 302 13.63 11.23 18.91
CA MET A 302 14.34 11.26 17.66
C MET A 302 13.51 12.02 16.62
N ALA A 303 14.12 12.32 15.48
CA ALA A 303 13.46 12.97 14.36
C ALA A 303 13.85 12.35 13.01
N ALA A 304 12.92 12.30 12.06
CA ALA A 304 13.17 11.78 10.72
C ALA A 304 13.96 12.79 9.87
N LEU A 305 15.28 12.64 9.80
CA LEU A 305 16.16 13.61 9.11
C LEU A 305 16.90 13.00 7.93
N GLN A 306 17.58 11.87 8.14
CA GLN A 306 18.42 11.22 7.12
C GLN A 306 17.62 10.27 6.23
N TYR A 307 16.67 9.56 6.84
CA TYR A 307 15.75 8.67 6.15
C TYR A 307 14.33 9.08 6.50
N LEU A 308 13.51 9.21 5.46
CA LEU A 308 12.09 9.53 5.59
C LEU A 308 11.21 8.31 5.37
N ASP A 309 11.72 7.29 4.65
CA ASP A 309 10.99 6.06 4.41
C ASP A 309 11.35 4.97 5.45
N GLY A 310 10.33 4.25 5.89
CA GLY A 310 10.41 3.20 6.90
C GLY A 310 9.47 2.02 6.61
N ILE A 311 9.51 1.04 7.49
CA ILE A 311 8.55 -0.08 7.46
C ILE A 311 7.44 0.21 8.44
N TRP A 312 6.19 -0.02 8.03
CA TRP A 312 5.05 0.00 8.92
C TRP A 312 4.67 -1.44 9.32
N LEU A 313 4.55 -1.68 10.63
CA LEU A 313 4.12 -2.95 11.17
C LEU A 313 2.62 -2.94 11.48
N LYS A 314 1.96 -4.05 11.16
CA LYS A 314 0.58 -4.35 11.53
C LYS A 314 0.58 -5.46 12.60
N ASN A 315 -0.43 -5.50 13.46
CA ASN A 315 -0.61 -6.55 14.48
C ASN A 315 0.60 -6.70 15.42
N TYR A 316 1.20 -5.58 15.85
CA TYR A 316 2.43 -5.59 16.65
C TYR A 316 2.36 -6.55 17.85
N LEU A 317 3.27 -7.52 17.96
CA LEU A 317 3.33 -8.53 19.04
C LEU A 317 2.04 -9.34 19.30
N ASN A 318 1.15 -9.47 18.31
CA ASN A 318 -0.13 -10.21 18.45
C ASN A 318 0.05 -11.72 18.69
#